data_AF-A0A849C355-F1
#
_entry.id   AF-A0A849C355-F1
#
_cell.length_a   1.000
_cell.length_b   1.000
_cell.length_c   1.000
_cell.angle_alpha   90.00
_cell.angle_beta   90.00
_cell.angle_gamma   90.00
#
_symmetry.space_group_name_H-M   'P 1'
#
loop_
_entity.id
_entity.type
_entity.pdbx_description
1 polymer ?
#
loop_
_entity_poly.entity_id
_entity_poly.type
_entity_poly.pdbx_seq_one_letter_code
_entity_poly.pdbx_strand_id
1 'polypeptide(L)'
;MSSDNPWSVQAIIDRIDREKQQADNVECPITATVAVGYSIRGLWSCYTDPGELTTAQAHTAMQLHLGCGTNNCRVRWRARTALVAAGHMVLDARATRTPQATRKSLLTLLRIALSSCAALFHGGHHALR
;
A
#
# COMPACT_ATOMS: atom_id res chain seq x y z
N MET A 1 52.76 28.93 -6.88
CA MET A 1 52.87 27.46 -7.00
C MET A 1 51.45 26.94 -7.05
N SER A 2 51.06 26.38 -8.20
CA SER A 2 49.69 26.03 -8.57
C SER A 2 49.15 24.92 -7.65
N SER A 3 48.01 25.19 -7.01
CA SER A 3 47.25 24.23 -6.21
C SER A 3 46.03 23.71 -6.98
N ASP A 4 46.19 23.52 -8.29
CA ASP A 4 45.14 23.02 -9.18
C ASP A 4 45.13 21.49 -9.19
N ASN A 5 45.06 20.87 -8.00
CA ASN A 5 44.78 19.45 -7.91
C ASN A 5 43.25 19.25 -7.88
N PRO A 6 42.65 18.70 -8.94
CA PRO A 6 41.21 18.43 -8.99
C PRO A 6 40.75 17.41 -7.93
N TRP A 7 41.69 16.69 -7.30
CA TRP A 7 41.46 15.74 -6.22
C TRP A 7 41.91 16.25 -4.85
N SER A 8 42.16 17.56 -4.71
CA SER A 8 42.33 18.14 -3.38
C SER A 8 41.03 18.03 -2.58
N VAL A 9 41.16 17.88 -1.26
CA VAL A 9 40.02 17.82 -0.34
C VAL A 9 39.09 19.02 -0.55
N GLN A 10 39.65 20.21 -0.77
CA GLN A 10 38.87 21.42 -1.00
C GLN A 10 38.10 21.40 -2.32
N ALA A 11 38.71 20.94 -3.42
CA ALA A 11 38.03 20.82 -4.71
C ALA A 11 36.84 19.83 -4.66
N ILE A 12 36.96 18.78 -3.83
CA ILE A 12 35.88 17.81 -3.60
C ILE A 12 34.75 18.45 -2.79
N ILE A 13 35.06 19.15 -1.70
CA ILE A 13 34.07 19.87 -0.88
C ILE A 13 33.30 20.88 -1.74
N ASP A 14 34.03 21.71 -2.49
CA ASP A 14 33.42 22.74 -3.32
C ASP A 14 32.54 22.14 -4.43
N ARG A 15 32.88 20.96 -4.93
CA ARG A 15 32.07 20.23 -5.91
C ARG A 15 30.76 19.72 -5.30
N ILE A 16 30.83 19.10 -4.12
CA ILE A 16 29.64 18.60 -3.41
C ILE A 16 28.70 19.77 -3.09
N ASP A 17 29.23 20.90 -2.63
CA ASP A 17 28.42 22.08 -2.32
C ASP A 17 27.74 22.66 -3.56
N ARG A 18 28.41 22.68 -4.73
CA ARG A 18 27.79 23.09 -5.99
C ARG A 18 26.70 22.11 -6.44
N GLU A 19 26.94 20.81 -6.35
CA GLU A 19 25.94 19.79 -6.68
C GLU A 19 24.72 19.87 -5.74
N LYS A 20 24.94 20.17 -4.46
CA LYS A 20 23.87 20.38 -3.47
C LYS A 20 23.05 21.64 -3.78
N GLN A 21 23.71 22.75 -4.10
CA GLN A 21 23.01 23.98 -4.52
C GLN A 21 22.25 23.78 -5.83
N GLN A 22 22.75 22.96 -6.75
CA GLN A 22 22.01 22.60 -7.97
C GLN A 22 20.78 21.74 -7.65
N ALA A 23 20.89 20.78 -6.72
CA ALA A 23 19.74 20.00 -6.26
C ALA A 23 18.68 20.87 -5.57
N ASP A 24 19.09 21.91 -4.83
CA ASP A 24 18.17 22.85 -4.20
C ASP A 24 17.51 23.81 -5.21
N ASN A 25 18.17 24.12 -6.34
CA ASN A 25 17.63 24.96 -7.42
C ASN A 25 16.87 24.19 -8.51
N VAL A 26 17.02 22.86 -8.59
CA VAL A 26 16.12 22.00 -9.35
C VAL A 26 14.87 21.81 -8.49
N GLU A 27 14.03 22.84 -8.51
CA GLU A 27 12.65 22.73 -8.07
C GLU A 27 12.02 21.64 -8.94
N CYS A 28 11.82 20.44 -8.37
CA CYS A 28 11.03 19.40 -9.00
C CYS A 28 9.75 20.06 -9.52
N PRO A 29 9.30 19.80 -10.76
CA PRO A 29 7.95 20.14 -11.12
C PRO A 29 7.06 19.24 -10.26
N ILE A 30 6.68 19.74 -9.09
CA ILE A 30 5.66 19.14 -8.23
C ILE A 30 4.36 19.31 -9.01
N THR A 31 4.16 18.44 -10.00
CA THR A 31 2.91 18.31 -10.71
C THR A 31 1.85 18.03 -9.66
N ALA A 32 1.00 19.04 -9.47
CA ALA A 32 -0.24 18.98 -8.72
C ALA A 32 -0.10 18.43 -7.30
N THR A 33 0.32 19.30 -6.38
CA THR A 33 -0.09 19.24 -4.98
C THR A 33 -1.62 19.42 -4.92
N VAL A 34 -2.37 18.38 -5.30
CA VAL A 34 -3.75 18.26 -4.88
C VAL A 34 -3.68 18.03 -3.38
N ALA A 35 -4.08 19.06 -2.64
CA ALA A 35 -4.24 19.02 -1.20
C ALA A 35 -5.35 18.02 -0.85
N VAL A 36 -5.04 16.72 -0.90
CA VAL A 36 -5.86 15.68 -0.27
C VAL A 36 -5.35 15.56 1.15
N GLY A 37 -6.10 16.17 2.07
CA GLY A 37 -5.80 16.18 3.49
C GLY A 37 -5.70 14.77 4.03
N TYR A 38 -4.51 14.37 4.46
CA TYR A 38 -4.33 13.22 5.32
C TYR A 38 -3.85 13.73 6.67
N SER A 39 -4.51 13.28 7.73
CA SER A 39 -3.98 13.48 9.07
C SER A 39 -2.83 12.50 9.21
N ILE A 40 -1.61 12.98 9.47
CA ILE A 40 -0.42 12.14 9.76
C ILE A 40 -0.78 11.00 10.73
N ARG A 41 -1.74 11.22 11.64
CA ARG A 41 -2.34 10.23 12.55
C ARG A 41 -2.80 8.92 11.89
N GLY A 42 -3.35 8.95 10.67
CA GLY A 42 -3.84 7.76 9.97
C GLY A 42 -2.73 6.76 9.65
N LEU A 43 -1.49 7.23 9.47
CA LEU A 43 -0.33 6.39 9.19
C LEU A 43 0.21 5.69 10.44
N TRP A 44 -0.18 6.06 11.66
CA TRP A 44 0.34 5.44 12.88
C TRP A 44 -0.44 4.19 13.30
N SER A 45 -1.65 3.99 12.78
CA SER A 45 -2.51 2.85 13.14
C SER A 45 -2.38 1.72 12.13
N CYS A 46 -1.81 0.58 12.55
CA CYS A 46 -1.65 -0.59 11.67
C CYS A 46 -2.97 -1.14 11.12
N TYR A 47 -4.07 -0.94 11.84
CA TYR A 47 -5.37 -1.57 11.55
C TYR A 47 -6.37 -0.64 10.86
N THR A 48 -6.14 0.66 10.91
CA THR A 48 -6.99 1.64 10.23
C THR A 48 -6.58 1.71 8.76
N ASP A 49 -7.55 1.71 7.83
CA ASP A 49 -7.25 1.92 6.41
C ASP A 49 -6.87 3.40 6.22
N PRO A 50 -5.64 3.72 5.76
CA PRO A 50 -5.24 5.11 5.58
C PRO A 50 -5.85 5.76 4.32
N GLY A 51 -6.56 4.98 3.49
CA GLY A 51 -7.11 5.44 2.22
C GLY A 51 -6.09 5.38 1.08
N GLU A 52 -6.34 6.15 0.03
CA GLU A 52 -5.41 6.29 -1.09
C GLU A 52 -4.15 7.05 -0.63
N LEU A 53 -2.99 6.52 -1.03
CA LEU A 53 -1.69 7.08 -0.66
C LEU A 53 -0.96 7.58 -1.89
N THR A 54 -0.40 8.78 -1.78
CA THR A 54 0.59 9.27 -2.74
C THR A 54 1.89 8.48 -2.59
N THR A 55 2.75 8.50 -3.62
CA THR A 55 4.05 7.83 -3.58
C THR A 55 4.88 8.25 -2.36
N ALA A 56 4.94 9.55 -2.06
CA ALA A 56 5.68 10.07 -0.92
C ALA A 56 5.12 9.56 0.42
N GLN A 57 3.80 9.56 0.59
CA GLN A 57 3.16 9.03 1.79
C GLN A 57 3.38 7.53 1.94
N ALA A 58 3.35 6.79 0.83
CA ALA A 58 3.59 5.36 0.84
C ALA A 58 5.04 5.03 1.26
N HIS A 59 6.03 5.85 0.86
CA HIS A 59 7.38 5.74 1.38
C HIS A 59 7.46 6.02 2.89
N THR A 60 6.83 7.10 3.36
CA THR A 60 6.78 7.41 4.80
C THR A 60 6.11 6.29 5.60
N ALA A 61 4.99 5.75 5.11
CA ALA A 61 4.30 4.62 5.71
C ALA A 61 5.19 3.36 5.79
N MET A 62 5.99 3.09 4.75
CA MET A 62 6.95 1.97 4.75
C MET A 62 8.04 2.15 5.81
N GLN A 63 8.50 3.37 6.04
CA GLN A 63 9.51 3.69 7.06
C GLN A 63 8.95 3.62 8.48
N LEU A 64 7.72 4.08 8.69
CA LEU A 64 7.06 4.01 10.00
C LEU A 64 6.74 2.56 10.41
N HIS A 65 6.42 1.70 9.45
CA HIS A 65 5.95 0.33 9.69
C HIS A 65 7.01 -0.75 9.46
N LEU A 66 8.31 -0.44 9.62
CA LEU A 66 9.40 -1.38 9.35
C LEU A 66 9.26 -2.73 10.07
N GLY A 67 8.73 -2.75 11.29
CA GLY A 67 8.48 -3.97 12.07
C GLY A 67 7.19 -4.72 11.71
N CYS A 68 6.28 -4.13 10.92
CA CYS A 68 5.01 -4.75 10.59
C CYS A 68 5.09 -5.59 9.31
N GLY A 69 4.33 -6.67 9.24
CA GLY A 69 4.17 -7.45 8.00
C GLY A 69 3.11 -6.84 7.08
N THR A 70 3.26 -7.01 5.77
CA THR A 70 2.20 -6.61 4.81
C THR A 70 0.92 -7.45 4.94
N ASN A 71 0.96 -8.55 5.70
CA ASN A 71 -0.19 -9.40 5.95
C ASN A 71 -1.00 -8.97 7.18
N ASN A 72 -0.39 -8.26 8.13
CA ASN A 72 -1.02 -7.85 9.40
C ASN A 72 -1.23 -6.33 9.51
N CYS A 73 -0.48 -5.52 8.77
CA CYS A 73 -0.63 -4.08 8.75
C CYS A 73 -1.27 -3.60 7.44
N ARG A 74 -2.46 -3.00 7.56
CA ARG A 74 -3.22 -2.45 6.42
C ARG A 74 -2.50 -1.26 5.80
N VAL A 75 -1.92 -0.39 6.62
CA VAL A 75 -1.14 0.77 6.17
C VAL A 75 0.04 0.31 5.31
N ARG A 76 0.81 -0.69 5.76
CA ARG A 76 1.95 -1.22 5.01
C ARG A 76 1.52 -1.92 3.72
N TRP A 77 0.40 -2.65 3.75
CA TRP A 77 -0.16 -3.25 2.54
C TRP A 77 -0.56 -2.19 1.50
N ARG A 78 -1.31 -1.16 1.92
CA ARG A 78 -1.73 -0.03 1.07
C ARG A 78 -0.56 0.72 0.47
N ALA A 79 0.43 1.03 1.30
CA ALA A 79 1.65 1.69 0.85
C ALA A 79 2.38 0.84 -0.20
N ARG A 80 2.47 -0.49 0.00
CA ARG A 80 3.07 -1.38 -1.00
C ARG A 80 2.32 -1.32 -2.31
N THR A 81 0.99 -1.42 -2.26
CA THR A 81 0.16 -1.39 -3.48
C THR A 81 0.28 -0.07 -4.22
N ALA A 82 0.35 1.06 -3.51
CA ALA A 82 0.53 2.38 -4.11
C ALA A 82 1.90 2.52 -4.80
N LEU A 83 2.99 2.08 -4.14
CA LEU A 83 4.34 2.13 -4.72
C LEU A 83 4.48 1.21 -5.95
N VAL A 84 3.84 0.05 -5.92
CA VAL A 84 3.83 -0.87 -7.08
C VAL A 84 3.02 -0.28 -8.23
N ALA A 85 1.83 0.27 -7.96
CA ALA A 85 0.99 0.89 -8.98
C ALA A 85 1.68 2.09 -9.65
N ALA A 86 2.46 2.86 -8.87
CA ALA A 86 3.23 3.99 -9.37
C ALA A 86 4.59 3.59 -9.99
N GLY A 87 4.94 2.30 -10.04
CA GLY A 87 6.18 1.81 -10.66
C GLY A 87 7.46 2.03 -9.83
N HIS A 88 7.36 2.47 -8.58
CA HIS A 88 8.49 2.70 -7.68
C HIS A 88 8.91 1.43 -6.91
N MET A 89 8.16 0.34 -7.04
CA MET A 89 8.47 -0.94 -6.40
C MET A 89 8.05 -2.09 -7.32
N VAL A 90 8.96 -3.03 -7.54
CA VAL A 90 8.67 -4.28 -8.28
C VAL A 90 8.65 -5.42 -7.27
N LEU A 91 7.60 -6.24 -7.32
CA LEU A 91 7.45 -7.40 -6.44
C LEU A 91 8.02 -8.64 -7.11
N ASP A 92 8.77 -9.44 -6.35
CA ASP A 92 9.07 -10.82 -6.72
C ASP A 92 7.77 -11.62 -6.83
N ALA A 93 7.70 -12.59 -7.74
CA ALA A 93 6.53 -13.42 -7.96
C ALA A 93 6.02 -14.12 -6.67
N ARG A 94 6.93 -14.48 -5.74
CA ARG A 94 6.56 -15.05 -4.44
C ARG A 94 5.89 -14.04 -3.50
N ALA A 95 6.13 -12.75 -3.70
CA ALA A 95 5.56 -11.67 -2.90
C ALA A 95 4.17 -11.24 -3.39
N THR A 96 3.73 -11.69 -4.57
CA THR A 96 2.39 -11.44 -5.10
C THR A 96 1.39 -12.27 -4.30
N ARG A 97 0.56 -11.62 -3.49
CA ARG A 97 -0.52 -12.29 -2.78
C ARG A 97 -1.59 -12.65 -3.81
N THR A 98 -1.54 -13.86 -4.36
CA THR A 98 -2.70 -14.40 -5.08
C THR A 98 -3.84 -14.43 -4.06
N PRO A 99 -4.96 -13.70 -4.29
CA PRO A 99 -6.12 -13.86 -3.44
C PRO A 99 -6.46 -15.35 -3.47
N GLN A 100 -6.37 -15.99 -2.30
CA GLN A 100 -6.73 -17.39 -2.16
C GLN A 100 -8.19 -17.47 -2.57
N ALA A 101 -8.45 -18.01 -3.76
CA ALA A 101 -9.80 -18.17 -4.27
C ALA A 101 -10.59 -18.87 -3.17
N THR A 102 -11.62 -18.21 -2.66
CA THR A 102 -12.54 -18.80 -1.69
C THR A 102 -13.21 -19.96 -2.41
N ARG A 103 -12.61 -21.15 -2.29
CA ARG A 103 -13.23 -22.40 -2.71
C ARG A 103 -14.46 -22.55 -1.83
N LYS A 104 -15.60 -22.06 -2.32
CA LYS A 104 -16.89 -22.31 -1.71
C LYS A 104 -17.00 -23.83 -1.65
N SER A 105 -16.97 -24.36 -0.43
CA SER A 105 -17.09 -25.79 -0.21
C SER A 105 -18.43 -26.23 -0.80
N LEU A 106 -18.41 -27.23 -1.70
CA LEU A 106 -19.62 -27.79 -2.31
C LEU A 106 -20.62 -28.25 -1.25
N LEU A 107 -20.14 -28.64 -0.07
CA LEU A 107 -20.95 -28.98 1.11
C LEU A 107 -21.79 -27.79 1.62
N THR A 108 -21.28 -26.56 1.57
CA THR A 108 -22.02 -25.37 1.99
C THR A 108 -23.13 -25.04 1.01
N LEU A 109 -22.89 -25.19 -0.30
CA LEU A 109 -23.92 -25.00 -1.32
C LEU A 109 -25.01 -26.09 -1.24
N LEU A 110 -24.63 -27.35 -0.97
CA LEU A 110 -25.57 -28.45 -0.80
C LEU A 110 -26.49 -28.25 0.41
N ARG A 111 -25.97 -27.75 1.54
CA ARG A 111 -26.77 -27.47 2.74
C ARG A 111 -27.82 -26.37 2.51
N ILE A 112 -27.48 -25.33 1.75
CA ILE A 112 -28.42 -24.24 1.42
C ILE A 112 -29.57 -24.77 0.56
N ALA A 113 -29.29 -25.65 -0.40
CA ALA A 113 -30.31 -26.24 -1.28
C ALA A 113 -31.26 -27.21 -0.56
N LEU A 114 -30.77 -27.97 0.42
CA LEU A 114 -31.61 -28.90 1.19
C LEU A 114 -32.54 -28.16 2.17
N SER A 115 -32.10 -27.06 2.77
CA SER A 115 -32.92 -26.26 3.68
C SER A 115 -34.08 -25.53 2.98
N SER A 116 -33.89 -25.05 1.75
CA SER A 116 -34.98 -24.45 0.96
C SER A 116 -35.98 -25.49 0.46
N CYS A 117 -35.54 -26.72 0.22
CA CYS A 117 -36.43 -27.82 -0.15
C CYS A 117 -37.35 -28.22 1.01
N ALA A 118 -36.86 -28.23 2.26
CA ALA A 118 -37.65 -28.60 3.43
C ALA A 118 -38.84 -27.65 3.72
N ALA A 119 -38.70 -26.36 3.41
CA ALA A 119 -39.74 -25.36 3.63
C ALA A 119 -40.92 -25.49 2.65
N LEU A 120 -40.70 -26.04 1.46
CA LEU A 120 -41.75 -26.24 0.46
C LEU A 120 -42.64 -27.46 0.74
N PHE A 121 -42.16 -28.45 1.52
CA PHE A 121 -42.90 -29.68 1.78
C PHE A 121 -43.66 -29.74 3.11
N HIS A 122 -43.43 -28.81 4.05
CA HIS A 122 -44.07 -28.85 5.39
C HIS A 122 -45.11 -27.75 5.67
N GLY A 123 -45.46 -26.92 4.68
CA GLY A 123 -46.39 -25.79 4.84
C GLY A 123 -47.88 -26.07 4.52
N GLY A 124 -48.33 -27.33 4.54
CA GLY A 124 -49.58 -27.74 3.88
C GLY A 124 -50.74 -28.25 4.73
N HIS A 125 -50.75 -28.14 6.06
CA HIS A 125 -51.83 -28.72 6.88
C HIS A 125 -52.32 -27.83 8.03
N HIS A 126 -52.89 -26.67 7.73
CA HIS A 126 -53.85 -26.04 8.66
C HIS A 126 -54.98 -25.35 7.89
N ALA A 127 -55.93 -26.16 7.41
CA ALA A 127 -57.30 -25.73 7.15
C ALA A 127 -58.25 -26.81 7.71
N LEU A 128 -59.24 -26.36 8.48
CA LEU A 128 -60.42 -27.04 9.08
C LEU A 128 -60.46 -27.03 10.61
N ARG A 129 -60.93 -25.92 11.19
CA ARG A 129 -62.22 -25.87 11.89
C ARG A 129 -62.64 -24.44 12.21
#